data_AF-A0A0B4CX12-F1
#
_entry.id   AF-A0A0B4CX12-F1
#
_cell.length_a   1.000
_cell.length_b   1.000
_cell.length_c   1.000
_cell.angle_alpha   90.00
_cell.angle_beta   90.00
_cell.angle_gamma   90.00
#
_symmetry.space_group_name_H-M   'P 1'
#
loop_
_entity.id
_entity.type
_entity.pdbx_description
1 polymer ?
#
loop_
_entity_poly.entity_id
_entity_poly.type
_entity_poly.pdbx_seq_one_letter_code
_entity_poly.pdbx_strand_id
1 'polypeptide(L)'
;MTGAAETVSAAAEFIDRTLQNEGAWYRADEVAHRVGGLLASYGSSVGAVRGTVRDALRKFKDLDHDATVMLASALWGQPRPGVRPVFERRLAAVVLLQSRVGLLRHSDLTRLEGFMRSAQSRDLAAPLLADVLAPMLAGLGERERQRAAVVLARWREDPDPQLQAAAAALEEDLSL
;
A
#
# COMPACT_ATOMS: atom_id res chain seq x y z
N MET A 1 -2.43 -25.03 2.23
CA MET A 1 -2.46 -23.57 2.53
C MET A 1 -1.16 -23.05 3.15
N THR A 2 -0.27 -23.89 3.69
CA THR A 2 1.02 -23.48 4.29
C THR A 2 1.97 -22.80 3.31
N GLY A 3 2.03 -23.27 2.05
CA GLY A 3 2.96 -22.75 1.05
C GLY A 3 2.71 -21.29 0.62
N ALA A 4 1.45 -20.82 0.62
CA ALA A 4 1.13 -19.44 0.24
C ALA A 4 1.60 -18.45 1.32
N ALA A 5 1.35 -18.75 2.60
CA ALA A 5 1.82 -17.93 3.71
C ALA A 5 3.35 -17.91 3.81
N GLU A 6 4.01 -19.05 3.59
CA GLU A 6 5.48 -19.14 3.51
C GLU A 6 6.04 -18.30 2.35
N THR A 7 5.40 -18.38 1.17
CA THR A 7 5.79 -17.58 0.00
C THR A 7 5.65 -16.08 0.28
N VAL A 8 4.53 -15.66 0.90
CA VAL A 8 4.31 -14.26 1.30
C VAL A 8 5.36 -13.80 2.31
N SER A 9 5.66 -14.62 3.31
CA SER A 9 6.69 -14.31 4.32
C SER A 9 8.07 -14.16 3.67
N ALA A 10 8.45 -15.09 2.81
CA ALA A 10 9.71 -15.05 2.06
C ALA A 10 9.80 -13.85 1.12
N ALA A 11 8.69 -13.46 0.47
CA ALA A 11 8.62 -12.27 -0.37
C ALA A 11 8.76 -10.98 0.46
N ALA A 12 8.08 -10.89 1.61
CA ALA A 12 8.19 -9.76 2.51
C ALA A 12 9.62 -9.61 3.06
N GLU A 13 10.26 -10.71 3.47
CA GLU A 13 11.65 -10.71 3.93
C GLU A 13 12.62 -10.33 2.82
N PHE A 14 12.43 -10.84 1.61
CA PHE A 14 13.25 -10.48 0.45
C PHE A 14 13.19 -8.98 0.16
N ILE A 15 11.98 -8.40 0.13
CA ILE A 15 11.78 -6.96 -0.09
C ILE A 15 12.43 -6.17 1.04
N ASP A 16 12.15 -6.51 2.29
CA ASP A 16 12.70 -5.85 3.48
C ASP A 16 14.24 -5.80 3.46
N ARG A 17 14.86 -6.95 3.22
CA ARG A 17 16.32 -7.07 3.20
C ARG A 17 16.93 -6.27 2.05
N THR A 18 16.32 -6.32 0.87
CA THR A 18 16.81 -5.59 -0.30
C THR A 18 16.72 -4.09 -0.07
N LEU A 19 15.62 -3.59 0.49
CA LEU A 19 15.47 -2.18 0.82
C LEU A 19 16.50 -1.72 1.86
N GLN A 20 16.76 -2.52 2.90
CA GLN A 20 17.80 -2.22 3.89
C GLN A 20 19.19 -2.11 3.23
N ASN A 21 19.52 -3.00 2.30
CA ASN A 21 20.80 -3.00 1.59
C ASN A 21 20.95 -1.80 0.64
N GLU A 22 19.86 -1.34 0.02
CA GLU A 22 19.81 -0.15 -0.86
C GLU A 22 19.70 1.17 -0.07
N GLY A 23 19.56 1.08 1.26
CA GLY A 23 19.37 2.20 2.17
C GLY A 23 20.60 3.09 2.29
N ALA A 24 20.38 4.36 2.65
CA ALA A 24 21.45 5.29 2.98
C ALA A 24 21.03 6.17 4.16
N TRP A 25 21.88 6.24 5.19
CA TRP A 25 21.56 6.89 6.46
C TRP A 25 21.17 8.36 6.31
N TYR A 26 21.80 9.12 5.41
CA TYR A 26 21.49 10.53 5.18
C TYR A 26 20.08 10.71 4.58
N ARG A 27 19.68 9.85 3.64
CA ARG A 27 18.31 9.86 3.10
C ARG A 27 17.30 9.40 4.14
N ALA A 28 17.68 8.44 4.99
CA ALA A 28 16.82 7.96 6.05
C ALA A 28 16.46 9.08 7.03
N ASP A 29 17.43 9.93 7.37
CA ASP A 29 17.21 11.10 8.21
C ASP A 29 16.32 12.16 7.53
N GLU A 30 16.57 12.46 6.25
CA GLU A 30 15.71 13.36 5.45
C GLU A 30 14.26 12.88 5.39
N VAL A 31 14.03 11.58 5.18
CA VAL A 31 12.69 10.98 5.16
C VAL A 31 12.07 11.06 6.55
N ALA A 32 12.80 10.71 7.61
CA ALA A 32 12.29 10.75 8.98
C ALA A 32 11.81 12.15 9.38
N HIS A 33 12.55 13.20 9.01
CA HIS A 33 12.14 14.59 9.21
C HIS A 33 10.86 14.93 8.44
N ARG A 34 10.77 14.51 7.17
CA ARG A 34 9.61 14.79 6.31
C ARG A 34 8.34 14.09 6.77
N VAL A 35 8.44 12.87 7.29
CA VAL A 35 7.30 12.05 7.75
C VAL A 35 7.02 12.22 9.25
N GLY A 36 7.60 13.25 9.88
CA GLY A 36 7.30 13.65 11.26
C GLY A 36 7.69 12.60 12.31
N GLY A 37 8.66 11.73 12.03
CA GLY A 37 9.15 10.71 12.96
C GLY A 37 8.18 9.56 13.30
N LEU A 38 6.99 9.52 12.71
CA LEU A 38 5.99 8.47 12.93
C LEU A 38 6.39 7.14 12.26
N LEU A 39 7.20 7.23 11.20
CA LEU A 39 7.76 6.10 10.47
C LEU A 39 9.27 6.04 10.65
N ALA A 40 9.80 4.82 10.70
CA ALA A 40 11.21 4.60 10.43
C ALA A 40 11.47 4.70 8.91
N SER A 41 12.73 4.87 8.54
CA SER A 41 13.15 4.89 7.13
C SER A 41 14.47 4.16 6.97
N TYR A 42 14.61 3.44 5.87
CA TYR A 42 15.88 2.86 5.42
C TYR A 42 16.67 3.82 4.53
N GLY A 43 16.02 4.83 3.95
CA GLY A 43 16.65 5.79 3.03
C GLY A 43 16.85 5.23 1.62
N SER A 44 16.10 4.19 1.24
CA SER A 44 16.10 3.64 -0.11
C SER A 44 15.37 4.59 -1.05
N SER A 45 15.90 4.82 -2.26
CA SER A 45 15.22 5.68 -3.22
C SER A 45 13.91 5.06 -3.73
N VAL A 46 12.98 5.88 -4.24
CA VAL A 46 11.76 5.38 -4.88
C VAL A 46 12.08 4.44 -6.06
N GLY A 47 13.17 4.70 -6.79
CA GLY A 47 13.66 3.82 -7.85
C GLY A 47 14.07 2.44 -7.32
N ALA A 48 14.78 2.39 -6.19
CA ALA A 48 15.15 1.14 -5.51
C ALA A 48 13.91 0.38 -5.02
N VAL A 49 12.91 1.08 -4.47
CA VAL A 49 11.63 0.47 -4.07
C VAL A 49 10.93 -0.20 -5.26
N ARG A 50 10.76 0.52 -6.37
CA ARG A 50 10.15 -0.04 -7.59
C ARG A 50 10.94 -1.22 -8.16
N GLY A 51 12.26 -1.10 -8.22
CA GLY A 51 13.16 -2.18 -8.66
C GLY A 51 13.00 -3.43 -7.80
N THR A 52 12.98 -3.26 -6.48
CA THR A 52 12.85 -4.34 -5.49
C THR A 52 11.51 -5.06 -5.62
N VAL A 53 10.40 -4.32 -5.72
CA VAL A 53 9.07 -4.93 -5.90
C VAL A 53 8.99 -5.68 -7.23
N ARG A 54 9.50 -5.11 -8.32
CA ARG A 54 9.56 -5.78 -9.63
C ARG A 54 10.34 -7.09 -9.55
N ASP A 55 11.49 -7.07 -8.88
CA ASP A 55 12.35 -8.26 -8.79
C ASP A 55 11.74 -9.32 -7.85
N ALA A 56 11.02 -8.90 -6.80
CA ALA A 56 10.20 -9.79 -5.99
C ALA A 56 9.10 -10.47 -6.82
N LEU A 57 8.34 -9.72 -7.62
CA LEU A 57 7.29 -10.27 -8.49
C LEU A 57 7.83 -11.26 -9.54
N ARG A 58 9.06 -11.08 -9.99
CA ARG A 58 9.74 -12.04 -10.90
C ARG A 58 10.18 -13.31 -10.18
N LYS A 59 10.63 -13.18 -8.93
CA LYS A 59 11.12 -14.28 -8.10
C LYS A 59 9.98 -15.13 -7.53
N PHE A 60 8.90 -14.49 -7.10
CA PHE A 60 7.72 -15.11 -6.49
C PHE A 60 6.54 -15.02 -7.46
N LYS A 61 6.49 -15.94 -8.44
CA LYS A 61 5.60 -15.84 -9.61
C LYS A 61 4.11 -16.06 -9.29
N ASP A 62 3.81 -16.81 -8.24
CA ASP A 62 2.46 -17.27 -7.90
C ASP A 62 1.81 -16.43 -6.80
N LEU A 63 1.89 -15.11 -6.94
CA LEU A 63 1.13 -14.18 -6.09
C LEU A 63 -0.24 -13.94 -6.74
N ASP A 64 -1.23 -14.71 -6.30
CA ASP A 64 -2.64 -14.50 -6.59
C ASP A 64 -3.21 -13.29 -5.82
N HIS A 65 -4.52 -13.08 -5.90
CA HIS A 65 -5.20 -12.00 -5.19
C HIS A 65 -4.91 -12.03 -3.68
N ASP A 66 -5.16 -13.17 -3.03
CA ASP A 66 -5.07 -13.28 -1.57
C ASP A 66 -3.61 -13.12 -1.11
N ALA A 67 -2.66 -13.74 -1.82
CA ALA A 67 -1.24 -13.58 -1.53
C ALA A 67 -0.74 -12.15 -1.76
N THR A 68 -1.25 -11.45 -2.79
CA THR A 68 -0.92 -10.03 -3.05
C THR A 68 -1.40 -9.14 -1.91
N VAL A 69 -2.65 -9.32 -1.47
CA VAL A 69 -3.26 -8.53 -0.38
C VAL A 69 -2.59 -8.85 0.97
N MET A 70 -2.23 -10.11 1.21
CA MET A 70 -1.46 -10.52 2.38
C MET A 70 -0.05 -9.91 2.39
N LEU A 71 0.67 -9.94 1.26
CA LEU A 71 1.99 -9.35 1.14
C LEU A 71 1.95 -7.82 1.34
N ALA A 72 0.98 -7.14 0.74
CA ALA A 72 0.78 -5.70 0.96
C ALA A 72 0.55 -5.39 2.44
N SER A 73 -0.24 -6.21 3.15
CA SER A 73 -0.45 -6.06 4.60
C SER A 73 0.81 -6.28 5.42
N ALA A 74 1.61 -7.29 5.08
CA ALA A 74 2.88 -7.59 5.75
C ALA A 74 3.89 -6.45 5.55
N LEU A 75 3.94 -5.86 4.37
CA LEU A 75 4.78 -4.71 4.05
C LEU A 75 4.28 -3.43 4.76
N TRP A 76 2.96 -3.24 4.87
CA TRP A 76 2.37 -2.06 5.50
C TRP A 76 2.58 -2.00 7.02
N GLY A 77 2.57 -3.17 7.64
CA GLY A 77 2.72 -3.35 9.08
C GLY A 77 4.14 -3.12 9.61
N GLN A 78 4.35 -3.48 10.87
CA GLN A 78 5.66 -3.46 11.49
C GLN A 78 6.54 -4.60 10.92
N PRO A 79 7.82 -4.36 10.60
CA PRO A 79 8.71 -5.41 10.10
C PRO A 79 8.95 -6.51 11.15
N ARG A 80 8.95 -6.13 12.44
CA ARG A 80 9.08 -7.01 13.60
C ARG A 80 8.31 -6.39 14.79
N PRO A 81 7.86 -7.19 15.76
CA PRO A 81 7.23 -6.66 16.97
C PRO A 81 8.10 -5.60 17.66
N GLY A 82 7.49 -4.46 18.01
CA GLY A 82 8.17 -3.37 18.70
C GLY A 82 9.01 -2.45 17.80
N VAL A 83 9.04 -2.71 16.49
CA VAL A 83 9.70 -1.82 15.51
C VAL A 83 8.65 -0.94 14.84
N ARG A 84 8.94 0.36 14.68
CA ARG A 84 8.06 1.27 13.94
C ARG A 84 7.83 0.77 12.51
N PRO A 85 6.64 1.00 11.92
CA PRO A 85 6.45 0.81 10.48
C PRO A 85 7.48 1.62 9.69
N VAL A 86 7.90 1.09 8.55
CA VAL A 86 8.96 1.68 7.73
C VAL A 86 8.37 2.28 6.47
N PHE A 87 8.75 3.52 6.16
CA PHE A 87 8.26 4.26 5.00
C PHE A 87 8.45 3.49 3.70
N GLU A 88 9.66 2.98 3.42
CA GLU A 88 9.96 2.28 2.16
C GLU A 88 9.20 0.95 2.05
N ARG A 89 8.92 0.27 3.17
CA ARG A 89 8.09 -0.94 3.17
C ARG A 89 6.64 -0.61 2.80
N ARG A 90 6.08 0.46 3.37
CA ARG A 90 4.73 0.93 3.00
C ARG A 90 4.66 1.39 1.56
N LEU A 91 5.68 2.11 1.09
CA LEU A 91 5.76 2.51 -0.31
C LEU A 91 5.88 1.28 -1.23
N ALA A 92 6.61 0.24 -0.82
CA ALA A 92 6.65 -1.03 -1.54
C ALA A 92 5.28 -1.71 -1.61
N ALA A 93 4.47 -1.62 -0.54
CA ALA A 93 3.09 -2.11 -0.56
C ALA A 93 2.22 -1.35 -1.58
N VAL A 94 2.34 -0.01 -1.65
CA VAL A 94 1.64 0.81 -2.67
C VAL A 94 2.06 0.39 -4.08
N VAL A 95 3.36 0.29 -4.35
CA VAL A 95 3.88 -0.12 -5.65
C VAL A 95 3.44 -1.54 -6.03
N LEU A 96 3.42 -2.46 -5.06
CA LEU A 96 2.92 -3.82 -5.26
C LEU A 96 1.44 -3.79 -5.69
N LEU A 97 0.59 -3.09 -4.94
CA LEU A 97 -0.83 -2.98 -5.22
C LEU A 97 -1.09 -2.31 -6.57
N GLN A 98 -0.39 -1.22 -6.89
CA GLN A 98 -0.46 -0.54 -8.19
C GLN A 98 -0.15 -1.53 -9.34
N SER A 99 0.92 -2.31 -9.22
CA SER A 99 1.31 -3.28 -10.25
C SER A 99 0.34 -4.46 -10.42
N ARG A 100 -0.55 -4.66 -9.44
CA ARG A 100 -1.52 -5.76 -9.38
C ARG A 100 -2.95 -5.25 -9.21
N VAL A 101 -3.23 -3.99 -9.59
CA VAL A 101 -4.51 -3.33 -9.31
C VAL A 101 -5.70 -4.07 -9.91
N GLY A 102 -5.52 -4.72 -11.07
CA GLY A 102 -6.55 -5.54 -11.72
C GLY A 102 -6.91 -6.84 -10.99
N LEU A 103 -6.18 -7.21 -9.93
CA LEU A 103 -6.59 -8.32 -9.05
C LEU A 103 -7.53 -7.86 -7.94
N LEU A 104 -7.48 -6.57 -7.56
CA LEU A 104 -8.18 -6.04 -6.39
C LEU A 104 -9.69 -6.00 -6.61
N ARG A 105 -10.43 -6.19 -5.52
CA ARG A 105 -11.90 -6.30 -5.50
C ARG A 105 -12.48 -5.30 -4.52
N HIS A 106 -13.76 -4.95 -4.68
CA HIS A 106 -14.44 -4.02 -3.77
C HIS A 106 -14.28 -4.37 -2.27
N SER A 107 -14.14 -5.66 -1.92
CA SER A 107 -13.91 -6.13 -0.55
C SER A 107 -12.58 -5.69 0.06
N ASP A 108 -11.59 -5.32 -0.76
CA ASP A 108 -10.29 -4.84 -0.28
C ASP A 108 -10.34 -3.40 0.22
N LEU A 109 -11.41 -2.65 -0.08
CA LEU A 109 -11.59 -1.27 0.39
C LEU A 109 -11.48 -1.16 1.92
N THR A 110 -11.98 -2.14 2.68
CA THR A 110 -11.85 -2.15 4.14
C THR A 110 -10.38 -2.17 4.58
N ARG A 111 -9.51 -2.89 3.84
CA ARG A 111 -8.09 -2.94 4.14
C ARG A 111 -7.36 -1.67 3.69
N LEU A 112 -7.69 -1.18 2.50
CA LEU A 112 -7.13 0.05 1.96
C LEU A 112 -7.56 1.28 2.78
N GLU A 113 -8.74 1.26 3.39
CA GLU A 113 -9.16 2.23 4.40
C GLU A 113 -8.16 2.25 5.57
N GLY A 114 -7.86 1.07 6.13
CA GLY A 114 -6.87 0.94 7.20
C GLY A 114 -5.49 1.43 6.79
N PHE A 115 -5.10 1.24 5.53
CA PHE A 115 -3.87 1.81 4.98
C PHE A 115 -3.95 3.33 4.93
N MET A 116 -5.02 3.91 4.38
CA MET A 116 -5.22 5.36 4.35
C MET A 116 -5.12 5.96 5.76
N ARG A 117 -5.94 5.49 6.71
CA ARG A 117 -5.92 5.99 8.11
C ARG A 117 -4.53 5.94 8.74
N SER A 118 -3.75 4.91 8.41
CA SER A 118 -2.44 4.70 9.02
C SER A 118 -1.28 5.19 8.16
N ALA A 119 -1.50 5.82 7.00
CA ALA A 119 -0.45 6.24 6.06
C ALA A 119 0.58 7.19 6.70
N GLN A 120 0.13 8.08 7.60
CA GLN A 120 0.99 9.00 8.39
C GLN A 120 1.86 9.94 7.55
N SER A 121 1.73 9.94 6.23
CA SER A 121 2.45 10.80 5.30
C SER A 121 1.67 10.96 4.00
N ARG A 122 1.66 12.18 3.45
CA ARG A 122 1.10 12.46 2.12
C ARG A 122 1.84 11.68 1.03
N ASP A 123 3.14 11.44 1.20
CA ASP A 123 3.96 10.66 0.26
C ASP A 123 3.55 9.17 0.19
N LEU A 124 2.70 8.70 1.11
CA LEU A 124 2.06 7.38 1.05
C LEU A 124 0.57 7.47 0.70
N ALA A 125 -0.15 8.43 1.29
CA ALA A 125 -1.59 8.59 1.06
C ALA A 125 -1.91 8.98 -0.39
N ALA A 126 -1.14 9.90 -0.99
CA ALA A 126 -1.36 10.37 -2.35
C ALA A 126 -1.22 9.25 -3.41
N PRO A 127 -0.12 8.47 -3.47
CA PRO A 127 -0.03 7.38 -4.44
C PRO A 127 -0.99 6.22 -4.10
N LEU A 128 -1.31 5.96 -2.82
CA LEU A 128 -2.35 4.99 -2.48
C LEU A 128 -3.73 5.39 -3.03
N LEU A 129 -4.04 6.70 -3.03
CA LEU A 129 -5.27 7.24 -3.60
C LEU A 129 -5.27 7.18 -5.13
N ALA A 130 -4.28 7.84 -5.75
CA ALA A 130 -4.24 8.08 -7.19
C ALA A 130 -3.83 6.84 -8.01
N ASP A 131 -2.90 6.03 -7.50
CA ASP A 131 -2.33 4.92 -8.27
C ASP A 131 -2.94 3.55 -7.91
N VAL A 132 -3.70 3.45 -6.81
CA VAL A 132 -4.32 2.19 -6.36
C VAL A 132 -5.83 2.31 -6.24
N LEU A 133 -6.35 3.18 -5.38
CA LEU A 133 -7.80 3.27 -5.13
C LEU A 133 -8.57 3.72 -6.37
N ALA A 134 -8.16 4.80 -7.04
CA ALA A 134 -8.85 5.29 -8.23
C ALA A 134 -8.86 4.26 -9.38
N PRO A 135 -7.72 3.67 -9.80
CA PRO A 135 -7.72 2.67 -10.87
C PRO A 135 -8.45 1.37 -10.48
N MET A 136 -8.39 0.97 -9.21
CA MET A 136 -9.16 -0.18 -8.69
C MET A 136 -10.66 0.05 -8.89
N LEU A 137 -11.18 1.21 -8.48
CA LEU A 137 -12.60 1.52 -8.58
C LEU A 137 -13.07 1.66 -10.03
N ALA A 138 -12.24 2.28 -10.88
CA ALA A 138 -12.51 2.38 -12.32
C ALA A 138 -12.62 0.99 -12.98
N GLY A 139 -11.83 0.02 -12.52
CA GLY A 139 -11.82 -1.36 -13.02
C GLY A 139 -12.96 -2.27 -12.54
N LEU A 140 -13.77 -1.84 -11.55
CA LEU A 140 -14.84 -2.67 -10.99
C LEU A 140 -16.01 -2.86 -11.97
N GLY A 141 -16.75 -3.97 -11.86
CA GLY A 141 -18.04 -4.10 -12.54
C GLY A 141 -19.14 -3.22 -11.92
N GLU A 142 -20.27 -3.04 -12.60
CA GLU A 142 -21.39 -2.20 -12.12
C GLU A 142 -21.85 -2.59 -10.71
N ARG A 143 -22.09 -3.89 -10.47
CA ARG A 143 -22.52 -4.40 -9.16
C ARG A 143 -21.48 -4.14 -8.06
N GLU A 144 -20.20 -4.22 -8.40
CA GLU A 144 -19.11 -4.00 -7.44
C GLU A 144 -18.90 -2.52 -7.17
N ARG A 145 -19.05 -1.66 -8.17
CA ARG A 145 -19.08 -0.20 -8.00
C ARG A 145 -20.19 0.24 -7.07
N GLN A 146 -21.39 -0.32 -7.19
CA GLN A 146 -22.50 0.01 -6.27
C GLN A 146 -22.15 -0.35 -4.81
N ARG A 147 -21.44 -1.47 -4.59
CA ARG A 147 -20.98 -1.85 -3.25
C ARG A 147 -19.86 -0.94 -2.75
N ALA A 148 -18.93 -0.58 -3.62
CA ALA A 148 -17.87 0.37 -3.32
C ALA A 148 -18.43 1.76 -2.95
N ALA A 149 -19.46 2.23 -3.64
CA ALA A 149 -20.13 3.51 -3.36
C ALA A 149 -20.70 3.58 -1.93
N VAL A 150 -21.21 2.45 -1.40
CA VAL A 150 -21.66 2.39 0.01
C VAL A 150 -20.49 2.58 0.99
N VAL A 151 -19.29 2.08 0.65
CA VAL A 151 -18.09 2.27 1.46
C VAL A 151 -17.60 3.72 1.37
N LEU A 152 -17.56 4.31 0.17
CA LEU A 152 -17.16 5.70 -0.02
C LEU A 152 -18.11 6.69 0.68
N ALA A 153 -19.41 6.43 0.65
CA ALA A 153 -20.39 7.23 1.42
C ALA A 153 -20.08 7.22 2.93
N ARG A 154 -19.62 6.08 3.47
CA ARG A 154 -19.18 6.01 4.87
C ARG A 154 -17.89 6.78 5.11
N TRP A 155 -16.92 6.73 4.18
CA TRP A 155 -15.68 7.51 4.29
C TRP A 155 -15.94 9.02 4.29
N ARG A 156 -16.92 9.47 3.52
CA ARG A 156 -17.36 10.88 3.49
C ARG A 156 -17.94 11.36 4.81
N GLU A 157 -18.59 10.48 5.56
CA GLU A 157 -19.15 10.78 6.89
C GLU A 157 -18.18 10.45 8.04
N ASP A 158 -17.00 9.91 7.72
CA ASP A 158 -16.02 9.49 8.72
C ASP A 158 -15.37 10.69 9.43
N PRO A 159 -15.04 10.61 10.74
CA PRO A 159 -14.34 11.69 11.43
C PRO A 159 -12.90 11.90 10.96
N ASP A 160 -12.29 10.96 10.23
CA ASP A 160 -10.94 11.10 9.70
C ASP A 160 -10.92 12.01 8.44
N PRO A 161 -10.33 13.22 8.51
CA PRO A 161 -10.32 14.15 7.39
C PRO A 161 -9.57 13.60 6.17
N GLN A 162 -8.65 12.66 6.35
CA GLN A 162 -7.95 12.03 5.23
C GLN A 162 -8.88 11.08 4.45
N LEU A 163 -9.79 10.38 5.13
CA LEU A 163 -10.80 9.55 4.47
C LEU A 163 -11.88 10.39 3.81
N GLN A 164 -12.31 11.48 4.45
CA GLN A 164 -13.24 12.43 3.84
C GLN A 164 -12.67 12.99 2.52
N ALA A 165 -11.40 13.43 2.54
CA ALA A 165 -10.72 13.95 1.35
C ALA A 165 -10.53 12.87 0.27
N ALA A 166 -10.20 11.63 0.67
CA ALA A 166 -10.09 10.51 -0.25
C ALA A 166 -11.44 10.20 -0.92
N ALA A 167 -12.54 10.16 -0.16
CA ALA A 167 -13.87 9.93 -0.69
C ALA A 167 -14.28 11.01 -1.70
N ALA A 168 -14.06 12.29 -1.38
CA ALA A 168 -14.34 13.39 -2.28
C ALA A 168 -13.57 13.28 -3.61
N ALA A 169 -12.27 13.01 -3.55
CA ALA A 169 -11.44 12.84 -4.75
C ALA A 169 -11.88 11.63 -5.61
N LEU A 170 -12.22 10.51 -4.98
CA LEU A 170 -12.65 9.30 -5.71
C LEU A 170 -14.05 9.45 -6.32
N GLU A 171 -14.95 10.22 -5.68
CA GLU A 171 -16.27 10.52 -6.21
C GLU A 171 -16.17 11.44 -7.44
N GLU A 172 -15.28 12.43 -7.43
CA GLU A 172 -15.00 13.27 -8.61
C GLU A 172 -14.52 12.43 -9.81
N ASP A 173 -13.55 11.53 -9.59
CA ASP A 173 -12.98 10.68 -10.65
C ASP A 173 -13.96 9.62 -11.19
N LEU A 174 -14.94 9.18 -10.39
CA LEU A 174 -15.96 8.20 -10.78
C LEU A 174 -17.21 8.83 -11.41
N SER A 175 -17.36 10.15 -11.30
CA SER A 175 -18.45 10.90 -11.92
C SER A 175 -18.13 11.15 -13.39
N LEU A 176 -18.40 10.15 -14.24
CA LEU A 176 -18.54 10.33 -15.69
C LEU A 176 -19.86 11.05 -16.02
#